data_AF-A0AAD4SQZ6-F1
#
_entry.id   AF-A0AAD4SQZ6-F1
#
_cell.length_a   1.000
_cell.length_b   1.000
_cell.length_c   1.000
_cell.angle_alpha   90.00
_cell.angle_beta   90.00
_cell.angle_gamma   90.00
#
_symmetry.space_group_name_H-M   'P 1'
#
loop_
_entity.id
_entity.type
_entity.pdbx_description
1 polymer ?
#
loop_
_entity_poly.entity_id
_entity_poly.type
_entity_poly.pdbx_seq_one_letter_code
_entity_poly.pdbx_strand_id
1 'polypeptide(L)'
;MYGNGMLRIPDEMVIPWTGENSITQLFNTVYPNISVNARDKSYMVERAIMAPINESADAINQNAINTFPGDEKVFYSFDSVED
;
A
#
# COMPACT_ATOMS: atom_id res chain seq x y z
N MET A 1 -24.45 20.24 -12.80
CA MET A 1 -25.04 19.03 -12.16
C MET A 1 -24.59 17.83 -12.97
N TYR A 2 -23.72 16.98 -12.44
CA TYR A 2 -23.29 15.74 -13.13
C TYR A 2 -24.33 14.65 -12.87
N GLY A 3 -25.13 14.32 -13.89
CA GLY A 3 -26.35 13.52 -13.80
C GLY A 3 -26.18 12.02 -14.08
N ASN A 4 -25.14 11.37 -13.57
CA ASN A 4 -24.92 9.94 -13.83
C ASN A 4 -24.25 9.16 -12.68
N GLY A 5 -24.34 9.61 -11.43
CA GLY A 5 -23.90 8.82 -10.26
C GLY A 5 -22.42 8.41 -10.24
N MET A 6 -21.61 8.89 -11.19
CA MET A 6 -20.19 8.59 -11.29
C MET A 6 -19.40 9.56 -10.44
N LEU A 7 -18.69 9.04 -9.44
CA LEU A 7 -17.72 9.80 -8.66
C LEU A 7 -16.46 9.95 -9.50
N ARG A 8 -16.17 11.17 -9.98
CA ARG A 8 -14.88 11.46 -10.63
C ARG A 8 -13.84 11.64 -9.53
N ILE A 9 -12.82 10.77 -9.54
CA ILE A 9 -11.65 10.94 -8.65
C ILE A 9 -10.93 12.23 -9.08
N PRO A 10 -10.58 13.14 -8.15
CA PRO A 10 -9.79 14.32 -8.47
C PRO A 10 -8.48 13.94 -9.14
N ASP A 11 -8.05 14.71 -10.14
CA ASP A 11 -6.82 14.42 -10.89
C ASP A 11 -5.58 14.41 -9.97
N GLU A 12 -5.62 15.12 -8.84
CA GLU A 12 -4.59 15.13 -7.78
C GLU A 12 -4.44 13.79 -7.04
N MET A 13 -5.48 12.95 -7.06
CA MET A 13 -5.49 11.61 -6.45
C MET A 13 -5.20 10.51 -7.48
N VAL A 14 -4.96 10.86 -8.74
CA VAL A 14 -4.69 9.92 -9.82
C VAL A 14 -3.19 9.84 -10.08
N ILE A 15 -2.64 8.63 -10.03
CA ILE A 15 -1.26 8.35 -10.44
C ILE A 15 -1.33 7.65 -11.79
N PRO A 16 -0.76 8.23 -12.86
CA PRO A 16 -0.76 7.61 -14.18
C PRO A 16 -0.07 6.25 -14.16
N TRP A 17 -0.68 5.28 -14.84
CA TRP A 17 -0.03 3.99 -15.06
C TRP A 17 1.05 4.13 -16.14
N THR A 18 2.30 3.92 -15.77
CA THR A 18 3.48 3.95 -16.63
C THR A 18 4.23 2.61 -16.64
N GLY A 19 3.59 1.54 -16.14
CA GLY A 19 4.18 0.21 -15.97
C GLY A 19 4.36 -0.16 -14.50
N GLU A 20 5.16 -1.19 -14.22
CA GLU A 20 5.33 -1.77 -12.87
C GLU A 20 5.79 -0.75 -11.82
N ASN A 21 6.61 0.24 -12.23
CA ASN A 21 7.06 1.34 -11.38
C ASN A 21 5.92 2.20 -10.80
N SER A 22 4.72 2.16 -11.40
CA SER A 22 3.56 2.89 -10.89
C SER A 22 3.12 2.41 -9.51
N ILE A 23 3.35 1.13 -9.16
CA ILE A 23 3.04 0.60 -7.82
C ILE A 23 3.99 1.24 -6.79
N THR A 24 5.28 1.31 -7.11
CA THR A 24 6.27 1.97 -6.26
C THR A 24 5.99 3.47 -6.14
N GLN A 25 5.59 4.14 -7.24
CA GLN A 25 5.17 5.55 -7.21
C GLN A 25 3.93 5.76 -6.33
N LEU A 26 2.92 4.88 -6.43
CA LEU A 26 1.75 4.91 -5.56
C LEU A 26 2.13 4.79 -4.08
N PHE A 27 2.97 3.81 -3.77
CA PHE A 27 3.46 3.62 -2.42
C PHE A 27 4.21 4.86 -1.90
N ASN A 28 5.14 5.42 -2.67
CA ASN A 28 5.92 6.59 -2.27
C ASN A 28 5.07 7.87 -2.15
N THR A 29 3.97 7.96 -2.91
CA THR A 29 3.04 9.10 -2.83
C THR A 29 2.23 9.05 -1.54
N VAL A 30 1.79 7.86 -1.13
CA VAL A 30 1.01 7.67 0.12
C VAL A 30 1.92 7.66 1.35
N TYR A 31 3.11 7.06 1.24
CA TYR A 31 4.10 6.91 2.31
C TYR A 31 5.43 7.63 1.99
N PRO A 32 5.45 8.97 1.90
CA PRO A 32 6.68 9.72 1.67
C PRO A 32 7.70 9.53 2.80
N ASN A 33 8.97 9.28 2.43
CA ASN A 33 10.08 9.12 3.38
C ASN A 33 9.83 8.06 4.47
N ILE A 34 9.28 6.90 4.07
CA ILE A 34 8.96 5.80 4.98
C ILE A 34 10.15 5.40 5.87
N SER A 35 11.38 5.49 5.39
CA SER A 35 12.59 5.19 6.19
C SER A 35 12.72 6.04 7.46
N VAL A 36 12.20 7.28 7.45
CA VAL A 36 12.20 8.20 8.60
C VAL A 36 10.93 8.00 9.44
N ASN A 37 9.78 7.86 8.79
CA ASN A 37 8.47 7.92 9.43
C ASN A 37 7.91 6.57 9.87
N ALA A 38 8.52 5.44 9.47
CA ALA A 38 8.03 4.10 9.76
C ALA A 38 7.84 3.78 11.26
N ARG A 39 8.56 4.48 12.14
CA ARG A 39 8.43 4.31 13.61
C ARG A 39 7.38 5.23 14.24
N ASP A 40 6.85 6.20 13.48
CA ASP A 40 5.78 7.07 13.94
C ASP A 40 4.43 6.37 13.76
N LYS A 41 3.77 6.09 14.89
CA LYS A 41 2.49 5.39 14.92
C LYS A 41 1.38 6.21 14.27
N SER A 42 1.33 7.51 14.54
CA SER A 42 0.29 8.40 14.00
C SER A 42 0.42 8.49 12.49
N TYR A 43 1.65 8.63 11.99
CA TYR A 43 1.94 8.63 10.57
C TYR A 43 1.42 7.36 9.87
N MET A 44 1.66 6.19 10.47
CA MET A 44 1.30 4.90 9.89
C MET A 44 -0.21 4.63 9.88
N VAL A 45 -0.96 5.09 10.89
CA VAL A 45 -2.41 4.80 10.97
C VAL A 45 -3.29 5.73 10.14
N GLU A 46 -2.79 6.91 9.78
CA GLU A 46 -3.52 7.91 8.98
C GLU A 46 -3.56 7.58 7.48
N ARG A 47 -2.82 6.57 7.04
CA ARG A 47 -2.57 6.26 5.63
C ARG A 47 -3.01 4.85 5.31
N ALA A 48 -3.68 4.68 4.18
CA ALA A 48 -4.10 3.38 3.67
C ALA A 48 -4.11 3.40 2.14
N ILE A 49 -3.71 2.27 1.55
CA ILE A 49 -3.87 2.01 0.12
C ILE A 49 -4.89 0.89 -0.01
N MET A 50 -5.99 1.15 -0.68
CA MET A 50 -7.03 0.14 -0.94
C MET A 50 -6.96 -0.29 -2.40
N ALA A 51 -7.01 -1.60 -2.63
CA ALA A 51 -7.07 -2.18 -3.96
C ALA A 51 -8.41 -2.91 -4.15
N PRO A 52 -8.99 -2.89 -5.36
CA PRO A 52 -10.27 -3.54 -5.62
C PRO A 52 -10.20 -5.08 -5.65
N ILE A 53 -9.01 -5.64 -5.88
CA ILE A 53 -8.76 -7.09 -5.96
C ILE A 53 -7.51 -7.48 -5.17
N ASN A 54 -7.47 -8.74 -4.73
CA ASN A 54 -6.39 -9.27 -3.90
C ASN A 54 -5.02 -9.27 -4.61
N GLU A 55 -4.97 -9.64 -5.89
CA GLU A 55 -3.71 -9.65 -6.66
C GLU A 55 -3.02 -8.28 -6.65
N SER A 56 -3.81 -7.20 -6.81
CA SER A 56 -3.29 -5.84 -6.73
C SER A 56 -2.86 -5.47 -5.31
N ALA A 57 -3.61 -5.92 -4.28
CA ALA A 57 -3.23 -5.74 -2.89
C ALA A 57 -1.91 -6.46 -2.55
N ASP A 58 -1.72 -7.67 -3.06
CA ASP A 58 -0.51 -8.47 -2.86
C ASP A 58 0.71 -7.78 -3.47
N ALA A 59 0.60 -7.25 -4.69
CA ALA A 59 1.68 -6.49 -5.32
C ALA A 59 2.04 -5.22 -4.53
N ILE A 60 1.04 -4.51 -3.99
CA ILE A 60 1.25 -3.34 -3.13
C ILE A 60 1.91 -3.75 -1.80
N ASN A 61 1.45 -4.83 -1.18
CA ASN A 61 1.98 -5.33 0.09
C ASN A 61 3.43 -5.79 -0.05
N GLN A 62 3.77 -6.51 -1.12
CA GLN A 62 5.15 -6.89 -1.39
C GLN A 62 6.06 -5.68 -1.57
N ASN A 63 5.63 -4.66 -2.34
CA ASN A 63 6.38 -3.43 -2.48
C ASN A 63 6.54 -2.70 -1.13
N ALA A 64 5.51 -2.69 -0.29
CA ALA A 64 5.55 -2.09 1.03
C ALA A 64 6.59 -2.77 1.94
N ILE A 65 6.58 -4.11 2.02
CA ILE A 65 7.54 -4.90 2.81
C ILE A 65 8.97 -4.64 2.33
N ASN A 66 9.21 -4.67 1.02
CA ASN A 66 10.54 -4.43 0.44
C ASN A 66 11.08 -3.01 0.70
N THR A 67 10.19 -2.03 0.87
CA THR A 67 10.58 -0.62 1.11
C THR A 67 10.68 -0.32 2.61
N PHE A 68 10.12 -1.16 3.47
CA PHE A 68 10.07 -0.89 4.90
C PHE A 68 11.46 -0.97 5.52
N PRO A 69 11.87 0.00 6.36
CA PRO A 69 13.17 -0.06 7.02
C PRO A 69 13.19 -1.16 8.08
N GLY A 70 14.05 -2.16 7.90
CA GLY A 70 14.26 -3.22 8.89
C GLY A 70 14.62 -4.55 8.24
N ASP A 71 14.81 -5.56 9.09
CA ASP A 71 15.08 -6.93 8.62
C ASP A 71 13.76 -7.63 8.25
N GLU A 72 13.80 -8.38 7.16
CA GLU A 72 12.71 -9.28 6.78
C GLU A 72 12.49 -10.31 7.89
N LYS A 73 11.23 -10.51 8.27
CA LYS A 73 10.82 -11.56 9.21
C LYS A 73 9.76 -12.43 8.59
N VAL A 74 10.09 -13.70 8.46
CA VAL A 74 9.13 -14.73 8.03
C VAL A 74 8.48 -15.33 9.27
N PHE A 75 7.16 -15.22 9.36
CA PHE A 75 6.36 -15.87 10.39
C PHE A 75 5.72 -17.12 9.80
N TYR A 76 5.98 -18.26 10.41
CA TYR A 76 5.35 -19.53 10.03
C TYR A 76 4.02 -19.65 10.77
N SER A 77 2.93 -19.93 10.03
CA SER A 77 1.68 -20.31 10.68
C SER A 77 1.86 -21.69 11.31
N PHE A 78 1.27 -21.87 12.49
CA PHE A 78 1.16 -23.17 13.11
C PHE A 78 -0.27 -23.65 12.88
N ASP A 79 -0.45 -24.54 11.91
CA ASP A 79 -1.78 -24.99 11.47
C ASP A 79 -2.37 -26.09 12.39
N SER A 80 -1.57 -26.65 13.30
CA SER A 80 -2.01 -27.66 14.25
C SER A 80 -1.20 -27.61 15.54
N VAL A 81 -1.86 -27.55 16.69
CA VAL A 81 -1.26 -27.97 17.96
C VAL A 81 -1.23 -29.50 17.97
N GLU A 82 -0.05 -30.11 18.08
CA GLU A 82 0.04 -31.52 18.46
C GLU A 82 -0.47 -31.66 19.89
N ASP A 83 -1.44 -32.57 20.11
CA ASP A 83 -1.93 -33.01 21.42
C ASP A 83 -0.85 -33.76 22.22
#